data_AF-A0A2K9ET42-F1
#
_entry.id   AF-A0A2K9ET42-F1
#
_cell.length_a   1.000
_cell.length_b   1.000
_cell.length_c   1.000
_cell.angle_alpha   90.00
_cell.angle_beta   90.00
_cell.angle_gamma   90.00
#
_symmetry.space_group_name_H-M   'P 1'
#
loop_
_entity.id
_entity.type
_entity.pdbx_description
1 polymer ?
#
loop_
_entity_poly.entity_id
_entity_poly.type
_entity_poly.pdbx_seq_one_letter_code
_entity_poly.pdbx_strand_id
1 'polypeptide(L)'
;MDESNLGADFSKGDEKALSNIINTYGQRLLMKIHLPKIDFMYISNIGYIDGRLHIQTKWSKDNIDDHGYFYFDNISDKKISSGNIYYSVTKSGTAKNGRDYVEYIFDVQNLDLENAKLKGHFVTNGNYVTGNWKVSFEMQSVNEEKSFPCSIDLDSFQIDNISISPLGVTLTGTLKGNENKDATLENIDVAVNLNNGSVRKFDSVISGMENDKIKIKFTSDLPLYVSTVESIDINGTRVELK
;
A
#
# COMPACT_ATOMS: atom_id res chain seq x y z
N MET A 1 -13.52 -4.35 -19.72
CA MET A 1 -12.18 -3.86 -19.35
C MET A 1 -11.23 -4.40 -20.39
N ASP A 2 -10.55 -3.53 -21.11
CA ASP A 2 -9.52 -3.94 -22.06
C ASP A 2 -8.20 -3.52 -21.40
N GLU A 3 -7.51 -4.48 -20.78
CA GLU A 3 -6.20 -4.27 -20.17
C GLU A 3 -5.17 -4.18 -21.30
N SER A 4 -4.92 -2.97 -21.81
CA SER A 4 -3.84 -2.79 -22.77
C SER A 4 -2.49 -2.83 -22.05
N ASN A 5 -1.88 -4.01 -21.99
CA ASN A 5 -0.49 -4.19 -21.59
C ASN A 5 0.44 -3.47 -22.58
N LEU A 6 0.82 -2.23 -22.28
CA LEU A 6 1.83 -1.51 -23.03
C LEU A 6 3.23 -1.89 -22.51
N GLY A 7 3.68 -3.09 -22.87
CA GLY A 7 5.08 -3.46 -22.70
C GLY A 7 5.95 -2.62 -23.62
N ALA A 8 6.63 -1.60 -23.09
CA ALA A 8 7.71 -0.93 -23.79
C ALA A 8 8.97 -1.80 -23.67
N ASP A 9 9.40 -2.42 -24.77
CA ASP A 9 10.70 -3.07 -24.86
C ASP A 9 11.75 -2.01 -25.22
N PHE A 10 12.58 -1.64 -24.24
CA PHE A 10 13.65 -0.65 -24.40
C PHE A 10 14.88 -1.23 -25.13
N SER A 11 14.84 -2.47 -25.62
CA SER A 11 15.94 -3.15 -26.33
C SER A 11 16.31 -2.54 -27.69
N LYS A 12 15.56 -1.57 -28.21
CA LYS A 12 15.79 -0.95 -29.53
C LYS A 12 15.84 0.59 -29.52
N GLY A 13 15.90 1.22 -28.35
CA GLY A 13 16.19 2.64 -28.24
C GLY A 13 17.70 2.85 -28.17
N ASP A 14 18.31 3.20 -29.32
CA ASP A 14 19.70 3.65 -29.52
C ASP A 14 20.63 3.49 -28.30
N GLU A 15 21.50 2.47 -28.30
CA GLU A 15 22.55 2.26 -27.28
C GLU A 15 23.40 3.51 -27.03
N LYS A 16 23.48 4.43 -28.00
CA LYS A 16 24.14 5.74 -27.87
C LYS A 16 23.40 6.75 -26.99
N ALA A 17 22.09 6.61 -26.78
CA ALA A 17 21.31 7.48 -25.92
C ALA A 17 21.55 7.15 -24.44
N LEU A 18 21.69 5.86 -24.09
CA LEU A 18 21.90 5.41 -22.71
C LEU A 18 23.35 5.59 -22.24
N SER A 19 24.35 5.35 -23.10
CA SER A 19 25.77 5.50 -22.72
C SER A 19 26.18 6.97 -22.49
N ASN A 20 25.53 7.92 -23.16
CA ASN A 20 25.80 9.35 -22.99
C ASN A 20 25.11 9.97 -21.75
N ILE A 21 24.11 9.30 -21.18
CA ILE A 21 23.40 9.74 -19.97
C ILE A 21 24.25 9.53 -18.71
N ILE A 22 25.17 8.56 -18.72
CA ILE A 22 25.95 8.12 -17.55
C ILE A 22 27.16 9.03 -17.25
N ASN A 23 27.65 9.82 -18.21
CA ASN A 23 28.96 10.49 -18.11
C ASN A 23 28.96 12.00 -17.84
N THR A 24 27.85 12.63 -17.42
CA THR A 24 27.86 14.10 -17.20
C THR A 24 27.29 14.53 -15.84
N TYR A 25 28.05 14.31 -14.77
CA TYR A 25 27.90 15.11 -13.55
C TYR A 25 28.51 16.50 -13.81
N GLY A 26 27.67 17.53 -13.84
CA GLY A 26 28.15 18.92 -13.85
C GLY A 26 27.23 19.98 -14.45
N GLN A 27 26.19 19.60 -15.20
CA GLN A 27 25.19 20.56 -15.67
C GLN A 27 23.80 19.95 -15.54
N ARG A 28 22.90 20.67 -14.85
CA ARG A 28 21.46 20.41 -14.82
C ARG A 28 20.89 20.57 -16.23
N LEU A 29 21.07 19.56 -17.07
CA LEU A 29 20.16 19.34 -18.18
C LEU A 29 18.89 18.78 -17.55
N LEU A 30 17.79 19.53 -17.68
CA LEU A 30 16.45 19.06 -17.34
C LEU A 30 16.12 17.88 -18.25
N MET A 31 16.54 16.69 -17.84
CA MET A 31 16.26 15.46 -18.57
C MET A 31 14.80 15.12 -18.36
N LYS A 32 14.04 15.08 -19.45
CA LYS A 32 12.67 14.58 -19.47
C LYS A 32 12.63 13.40 -20.42
N ILE A 33 12.79 12.19 -19.88
CA ILE A 33 12.67 10.98 -20.68
C ILE A 33 11.20 10.59 -20.66
N HIS A 34 10.53 10.82 -21.79
CA HIS A 34 9.15 10.39 -22.01
C HIS A 34 9.13 8.93 -22.40
N LEU A 35 8.17 8.18 -21.86
CA LEU A 35 7.95 6.80 -22.28
C LEU A 35 6.92 6.78 -23.42
N PRO A 36 7.10 5.93 -24.44
CA PRO A 36 6.12 5.81 -25.52
C PRO A 36 4.72 5.50 -24.97
N LYS A 37 3.70 6.25 -25.42
CA LYS A 37 2.28 6.10 -25.03
C LYS A 37 1.96 6.38 -23.55
N ILE A 38 2.91 6.94 -22.80
CA ILE A 38 2.71 7.40 -21.43
C ILE A 38 2.96 8.91 -21.40
N ASP A 39 1.91 9.70 -21.31
CA ASP A 39 1.95 11.17 -21.27
C ASP A 39 1.72 11.75 -19.87
N PHE A 40 1.27 10.91 -18.94
CA PHE A 40 0.98 11.26 -17.56
C PHE A 40 2.19 11.17 -16.61
N MET A 41 3.33 10.68 -17.08
CA MET A 41 4.58 10.73 -16.31
C MET A 41 5.81 10.78 -17.22
N TYR A 42 6.93 11.20 -16.66
CA TYR A 42 8.24 11.12 -17.32
C TYR A 42 9.35 10.88 -16.29
N ILE A 43 10.47 10.30 -16.71
CA ILE A 43 11.66 10.19 -15.86
C ILE A 43 12.34 11.56 -15.85
N SER A 44 12.43 12.16 -14.66
CA SER A 44 13.05 13.48 -14.43
C SER A 44 14.52 13.38 -14.07
N ASN A 45 14.97 12.23 -13.57
CA ASN A 45 16.38 11.95 -13.30
C ASN A 45 16.65 10.45 -13.18
N ILE A 46 17.87 10.03 -13.47
CA ILE A 46 18.36 8.66 -13.24
C ILE A 46 19.83 8.72 -12.83
N GLY A 47 20.22 7.93 -11.85
CA GLY A 47 21.62 7.90 -11.40
C GLY A 47 21.88 6.90 -10.31
N TYR A 48 23.16 6.75 -9.95
CA TYR A 48 23.57 5.91 -8.83
C TYR A 48 23.78 6.75 -7.57
N ILE A 49 23.19 6.31 -6.46
CA ILE A 49 23.40 6.89 -5.13
C ILE A 49 23.66 5.70 -4.19
N ASP A 50 24.77 5.74 -3.45
CA ASP A 50 25.17 4.70 -2.50
C ASP A 50 25.15 3.27 -3.07
N GLY A 51 25.57 3.12 -4.33
CA GLY A 51 25.64 1.82 -5.02
C GLY A 51 24.27 1.25 -5.45
N ARG A 52 23.20 2.05 -5.38
CA ARG A 52 21.85 1.69 -5.83
C ARG A 52 21.48 2.52 -7.05
N LEU A 53 20.64 1.96 -7.92
CA LEU A 53 20.10 2.70 -9.06
C LEU A 53 18.84 3.44 -8.63
N HIS A 54 18.84 4.76 -8.82
CA HIS A 54 17.73 5.65 -8.52
C HIS A 54 17.10 6.13 -9.82
N ILE A 55 15.79 5.96 -9.95
CA ILE A 55 14.99 6.47 -11.06
C ILE A 55 13.95 7.42 -10.48
N GLN A 56 14.11 8.71 -10.74
CA GLN A 56 13.18 9.73 -10.31
C GLN A 56 12.19 10.03 -11.43
N THR A 57 10.92 10.03 -11.09
CA THR A 57 9.82 10.30 -12.01
C THR A 57 9.00 11.48 -11.55
N LYS A 58 8.42 12.19 -12.51
CA LYS A 58 7.40 13.20 -12.25
C LYS A 58 6.07 12.75 -12.83
N TRP A 59 5.01 12.85 -12.04
CA TRP A 59 3.66 12.45 -12.38
C TRP A 59 2.74 13.67 -12.56
N SER A 60 1.82 13.57 -13.50
CA SER A 60 0.79 14.57 -13.75
C SER A 60 -0.23 14.58 -12.61
N LYS A 61 -0.65 15.78 -12.20
CA LYS A 61 -1.56 15.98 -11.06
C LYS A 61 -3.04 15.74 -11.36
N ASP A 62 -3.39 15.79 -12.64
CA ASP A 62 -4.77 16.01 -13.08
C ASP A 62 -5.48 14.73 -13.56
N ASN A 63 -4.86 13.56 -13.40
CA ASN A 63 -5.41 12.30 -13.93
C ASN A 63 -6.05 11.42 -12.85
N ILE A 64 -7.18 10.80 -13.23
CA ILE A 64 -8.10 10.09 -12.34
C ILE A 64 -7.65 8.63 -12.21
N ASP A 65 -6.57 8.45 -11.45
CA ASP A 65 -5.97 7.14 -11.08
C ASP A 65 -4.92 6.58 -12.05
N ASP A 66 -4.07 7.44 -12.60
CA ASP A 66 -2.85 6.96 -13.27
C ASP A 66 -1.84 6.46 -12.24
N HIS A 67 -1.41 5.22 -12.38
CA HIS A 67 -0.46 4.60 -11.47
C HIS A 67 0.44 3.60 -12.18
N GLY A 68 1.55 3.26 -11.54
CA GLY A 68 2.47 2.30 -12.08
C GLY A 68 3.79 2.25 -11.33
N TYR A 69 4.65 1.35 -11.78
CA TYR A 69 5.94 1.11 -11.18
C TYR A 69 6.91 0.54 -12.19
N PHE A 70 8.20 0.76 -11.93
CA PHE A 70 9.29 0.11 -12.63
C PHE A 70 9.68 -1.17 -11.89
N TYR A 71 10.18 -2.15 -12.64
CA TYR A 71 10.77 -3.36 -12.09
C TYR A 71 11.86 -3.88 -13.03
N PHE A 72 12.82 -4.63 -12.50
CA PHE A 72 13.73 -5.41 -13.35
C PHE A 72 13.18 -6.80 -13.57
N ASP A 73 13.28 -7.25 -14.82
CA ASP A 73 13.14 -8.65 -15.19
C ASP A 73 14.53 -9.29 -15.22
N ASN A 74 14.70 -10.41 -14.53
CA ASN A 74 15.96 -11.15 -14.45
C ASN A 74 15.77 -12.55 -15.07
N ILE A 75 16.87 -13.17 -15.52
CA ILE A 75 16.92 -14.50 -16.16
C ILE A 75 16.22 -15.60 -15.33
N SER A 76 16.02 -15.40 -14.03
CA SER A 76 15.36 -16.33 -13.12
C SER A 76 13.83 -16.15 -13.00
N ASP A 77 13.18 -15.41 -13.90
CA ASP A 77 11.75 -15.04 -13.87
C ASP A 77 11.29 -14.31 -12.60
N LYS A 78 12.23 -13.89 -11.74
CA LYS A 78 11.94 -13.16 -10.51
C LYS A 78 12.01 -11.66 -10.76
N LYS A 79 10.85 -10.99 -10.65
CA LYS A 79 10.77 -9.54 -10.63
C LYS A 79 11.55 -8.98 -9.43
N ILE A 80 12.45 -8.05 -9.70
CA ILE A 80 13.09 -7.26 -8.65
C ILE A 80 12.33 -5.94 -8.53
N SER A 81 11.63 -5.78 -7.42
CA SER A 81 10.89 -4.57 -7.07
C SER A 81 11.83 -3.51 -6.48
N SER A 82 11.51 -2.25 -6.70
CA SER A 82 12.17 -1.12 -6.04
C SER A 82 11.60 -0.83 -4.66
N GLY A 83 12.41 -0.22 -3.81
CA GLY A 83 11.90 0.65 -2.74
C GLY A 83 11.50 2.00 -3.32
N ASN A 84 10.45 2.64 -2.78
CA ASN A 84 9.91 3.87 -3.37
C ASN A 84 9.81 5.00 -2.34
N ILE A 85 10.17 6.22 -2.76
CA ILE A 85 9.93 7.45 -1.98
C ILE A 85 8.99 8.36 -2.76
N TYR A 86 7.90 8.79 -2.12
CA TYR A 86 6.92 9.72 -2.69
C TYR A 86 7.07 11.10 -2.06
N TYR A 87 7.18 12.13 -2.90
CA TYR A 87 7.25 13.50 -2.41
C TYR A 87 6.75 14.50 -3.46
N SER A 88 6.53 15.73 -3.03
CA SER A 88 6.31 16.89 -3.90
C SER A 88 7.32 17.98 -3.56
N VAL A 89 7.39 19.01 -4.39
CA VAL A 89 8.24 20.18 -4.13
C VAL A 89 7.39 21.43 -3.98
N THR A 90 7.78 22.32 -3.07
CA THR A 90 7.22 23.66 -2.96
C THR A 90 7.62 24.52 -4.17
N LYS A 91 7.01 25.69 -4.32
CA LYS A 91 7.43 26.67 -5.34
C LYS A 91 8.90 27.10 -5.18
N SER A 92 9.43 27.07 -3.96
CA SER A 92 10.83 27.37 -3.63
C SER A 92 11.78 26.19 -3.82
N GLY A 93 11.29 25.02 -4.25
CA GLY A 93 12.10 23.83 -4.51
C GLY A 93 12.38 22.96 -3.26
N THR A 94 11.69 23.21 -2.15
CA THR A 94 11.83 22.41 -0.92
C THR A 94 10.96 21.17 -0.99
N ALA A 95 11.50 20.01 -0.60
CA ALA A 95 10.72 18.77 -0.53
C ALA A 95 9.61 18.89 0.53
N LYS A 96 8.45 18.30 0.23
CA LYS A 96 7.30 18.19 1.12
C LYS A 96 6.56 16.89 0.85
N ASN A 97 5.68 16.51 1.78
CA ASN A 97 4.76 15.39 1.56
C ASN A 97 3.92 15.64 0.30
N GLY A 98 3.81 14.61 -0.53
CA GLY A 98 3.01 14.60 -1.74
C GLY A 98 3.42 13.49 -2.69
N ARG A 99 2.90 13.51 -3.92
CA ARG A 99 3.00 12.41 -4.88
C ARG A 99 3.37 12.87 -6.29
N ASP A 100 3.86 14.12 -6.43
CA ASP A 100 4.23 14.67 -7.73
C ASP A 100 5.49 13.99 -8.28
N TYR A 101 6.34 13.51 -7.37
CA TYR A 101 7.55 12.76 -7.68
C TYR A 101 7.55 11.41 -6.99
N VAL A 102 8.05 10.41 -7.70
CA VAL A 102 8.35 9.09 -7.16
C VAL A 102 9.79 8.76 -7.49
N GLU A 103 10.57 8.41 -6.48
CA GLU A 103 11.93 7.91 -6.61
C GLU A 103 11.93 6.40 -6.38
N TYR A 104 12.22 5.65 -7.44
CA TYR A 104 12.36 4.19 -7.42
C TYR A 104 13.83 3.84 -7.18
N ILE A 105 14.10 3.08 -6.13
CA ILE A 105 15.44 2.72 -5.65
C ILE A 105 15.61 1.21 -5.81
N PHE A 106 16.51 0.82 -6.69
CA PHE A 106 16.85 -0.58 -6.97
C PHE A 106 18.20 -0.94 -6.36
N ASP A 107 18.21 -2.02 -5.61
CA ASP A 107 19.46 -2.69 -5.26
C ASP A 107 19.90 -3.55 -6.46
N VAL A 108 20.93 -3.09 -7.15
CA VAL A 108 21.45 -3.70 -8.38
C VAL A 108 22.83 -4.32 -8.19
N GLN A 109 23.34 -4.40 -6.94
CA GLN A 109 24.71 -4.87 -6.68
C GLN A 109 24.96 -6.30 -7.17
N ASN A 110 23.93 -7.15 -7.13
CA ASN A 110 23.97 -8.54 -7.57
C ASN A 110 23.16 -8.79 -8.86
N LEU A 111 22.79 -7.71 -9.56
CA LEU A 111 22.04 -7.82 -10.81
C LEU A 111 23.02 -7.82 -11.97
N ASP A 112 22.89 -8.80 -12.85
CA ASP A 112 23.55 -8.79 -14.14
C ASP A 112 22.88 -7.74 -15.03
N LEU A 113 23.39 -6.51 -14.99
CA LEU A 113 22.84 -5.37 -15.72
C LEU A 113 22.94 -5.50 -17.24
N GLU A 114 23.82 -6.37 -17.76
CA GLU A 114 23.91 -6.61 -19.21
C GLU A 114 22.69 -7.38 -19.72
N ASN A 115 22.16 -8.27 -18.89
CA ASN A 115 21.02 -9.13 -19.25
C ASN A 115 19.69 -8.72 -18.60
N ALA A 116 19.74 -7.91 -17.54
CA ALA A 116 18.54 -7.42 -16.87
C ALA A 116 17.86 -6.32 -17.69
N LYS A 117 16.53 -6.43 -17.81
CA LYS A 117 15.73 -5.43 -18.51
C LYS A 117 14.91 -4.63 -17.51
N LEU A 118 15.10 -3.32 -17.51
CA LEU A 118 14.18 -2.41 -16.83
C LEU A 118 12.85 -2.40 -17.59
N LYS A 119 11.77 -2.77 -16.90
CA LYS A 119 10.40 -2.77 -17.41
C LYS A 119 9.53 -1.87 -16.54
N GLY A 120 8.36 -1.53 -17.06
CA GLY A 120 7.35 -0.80 -16.31
C GLY A 120 5.97 -1.43 -16.48
N HIS A 121 5.16 -1.32 -15.45
CA HIS A 121 3.74 -1.61 -15.49
C HIS A 121 2.98 -0.33 -15.16
N PHE A 122 2.22 0.17 -16.14
CA PHE A 122 1.54 1.45 -16.05
C PHE A 122 0.08 1.26 -16.43
N VAL A 123 -0.80 1.82 -15.62
CA VAL A 123 -2.25 1.81 -15.80
C VAL A 123 -2.70 3.25 -15.91
N THR A 124 -3.53 3.52 -16.91
CA THR A 124 -4.22 4.79 -17.06
C THR A 124 -5.69 4.52 -17.30
N ASN A 125 -6.54 5.38 -16.73
CA ASN A 125 -7.97 5.28 -16.93
C ASN A 125 -8.41 6.11 -18.14
N GLY A 126 -8.60 5.46 -19.27
CA GLY A 126 -9.05 6.11 -20.50
C GLY A 126 -10.53 6.53 -20.50
N ASN A 127 -11.35 6.02 -19.57
CA ASN A 127 -12.80 6.24 -19.58
C ASN A 127 -13.34 6.51 -18.17
N TYR A 128 -13.60 7.78 -17.87
CA TYR A 128 -14.32 8.19 -16.67
C TYR A 128 -15.48 9.13 -17.02
N VAL A 129 -16.57 9.04 -16.25
CA VAL A 129 -17.74 9.91 -16.43
C VAL A 129 -17.62 11.08 -15.48
N THR A 130 -17.35 12.27 -16.04
CA THR A 130 -17.39 13.51 -15.29
C THR A 130 -18.84 13.93 -15.01
N GLY A 131 -19.06 14.59 -13.88
CA GLY A 131 -20.38 15.07 -13.50
C GLY A 131 -20.37 15.60 -12.07
N ASN A 132 -21.43 16.33 -11.72
CA ASN A 132 -21.64 16.82 -10.35
C ASN A 132 -22.23 15.70 -9.49
N TRP A 133 -21.50 14.60 -9.35
CA TRP A 133 -21.93 13.46 -8.56
C TRP A 133 -21.95 13.87 -7.08
N LYS A 134 -23.15 13.84 -6.48
CA LYS A 134 -23.33 14.03 -5.05
C LYS A 134 -23.96 12.76 -4.50
N VAL A 135 -23.17 12.03 -3.71
CA VAL A 135 -23.68 10.94 -2.87
C VAL A 135 -23.94 11.51 -1.48
N SER A 136 -25.08 11.19 -0.90
CA SER A 136 -25.38 11.54 0.49
C SER A 136 -25.95 10.29 1.14
N PHE A 137 -25.34 9.89 2.25
CA PHE A 137 -25.82 8.82 3.10
C PHE A 137 -25.96 9.37 4.51
N GLU A 138 -27.00 8.95 5.21
CA GLU A 138 -27.15 9.23 6.63
C GLU A 138 -26.45 8.11 7.38
N MET A 139 -25.32 8.43 8.02
CA MET A 139 -24.67 7.50 8.92
C MET A 139 -25.38 7.59 10.28
N GLN A 140 -26.27 6.64 10.55
CA GLN A 140 -26.80 6.49 11.89
C GLN A 140 -25.67 6.00 12.80
N SER A 141 -25.45 6.72 13.90
CA SER A 141 -24.54 6.25 14.95
C SER A 141 -25.04 4.90 15.44
N VAL A 142 -24.21 3.87 15.31
CA VAL A 142 -24.44 2.59 15.97
C VAL A 142 -24.13 2.80 17.45
N ASN A 143 -25.18 3.09 18.22
CA ASN A 143 -25.09 3.38 19.66
C ASN A 143 -24.78 2.13 20.50
N GLU A 144 -24.75 0.96 19.89
CA GLU A 144 -24.45 -0.31 20.54
C GLU A 144 -22.97 -0.64 20.34
N GLU A 145 -22.10 -0.01 21.11
CA GLU A 145 -20.71 -0.45 21.24
C GLU A 145 -20.47 -0.96 22.65
N LYS A 146 -19.98 -2.20 22.77
CA LYS A 146 -19.47 -2.74 24.03
C LYS A 146 -17.96 -2.84 23.94
N SER A 147 -17.27 -2.06 24.77
CA SER A 147 -15.81 -2.13 24.90
C SER A 147 -15.46 -2.64 26.29
N PHE A 148 -14.48 -3.53 26.36
CA PHE A 148 -14.00 -4.07 27.62
C PHE A 148 -12.49 -4.30 27.57
N PRO A 149 -11.80 -4.01 28.68
CA PRO A 149 -10.37 -4.28 28.78
C PRO A 149 -10.12 -5.79 28.76
N CYS A 150 -9.02 -6.17 28.15
CA CYS A 150 -8.54 -7.55 28.14
C CYS A 150 -7.02 -7.55 28.27
N SER A 151 -6.43 -8.75 28.37
CA SER A 151 -4.98 -8.91 28.31
C SER A 151 -4.71 -10.19 27.54
N ILE A 152 -4.64 -10.06 26.21
CA ILE A 152 -4.38 -11.18 25.31
C ILE A 152 -2.99 -11.02 24.73
N ASP A 153 -2.17 -12.02 25.00
CA ASP A 153 -0.82 -12.15 24.49
C ASP A 153 -0.88 -12.86 23.13
N LEU A 154 -0.61 -12.13 22.05
CA LEU A 154 -0.37 -12.66 20.71
C LEU A 154 1.11 -12.51 20.37
N ASP A 155 1.62 -13.24 19.37
CA ASP A 155 3.05 -13.31 19.08
C ASP A 155 3.64 -11.90 18.83
N SER A 156 3.00 -11.10 17.99
CA SER A 156 3.44 -9.73 17.66
C SER A 156 2.72 -8.63 18.44
N PHE A 157 1.69 -8.95 19.22
CA PHE A 157 0.81 -7.93 19.81
C PHE A 157 0.44 -8.23 21.25
N GLN A 158 0.35 -7.18 22.07
CA GLN A 158 -0.36 -7.24 23.34
C GLN A 158 -1.70 -6.54 23.19
N ILE A 159 -2.80 -7.29 23.15
CA ILE A 159 -4.15 -6.73 23.05
C ILE A 159 -4.64 -6.37 24.45
N ASP A 160 -5.00 -5.11 24.63
CA ASP A 160 -5.42 -4.53 25.90
C ASP A 160 -6.93 -4.19 25.96
N ASN A 161 -7.60 -4.19 24.80
CA ASN A 161 -9.03 -3.89 24.73
C ASN A 161 -9.68 -4.59 23.53
N ILE A 162 -10.92 -5.05 23.75
CA ILE A 162 -11.80 -5.54 22.70
C ILE A 162 -13.04 -4.65 22.67
N SER A 163 -13.47 -4.28 21.46
CA SER A 163 -14.73 -3.59 21.22
C SER A 163 -15.60 -4.39 20.25
N ILE A 164 -16.91 -4.41 20.50
CA ILE A 164 -17.91 -5.05 19.65
C ILE A 164 -18.93 -4.00 19.25
N SER A 165 -19.18 -3.92 17.95
CA SER A 165 -20.19 -3.05 17.36
C SER A 165 -20.96 -3.82 16.28
N PRO A 166 -22.05 -3.27 15.73
CA PRO A 166 -22.72 -3.87 14.60
C PRO A 166 -21.82 -4.01 13.37
N LEU A 167 -20.72 -3.26 13.27
CA LEU A 167 -19.77 -3.38 12.17
C LEU A 167 -18.75 -4.51 12.37
N GLY A 168 -18.71 -5.17 13.54
CA GLY A 168 -17.72 -6.20 13.81
C GLY A 168 -17.06 -6.10 15.18
N VAL A 169 -15.95 -6.84 15.31
CA VAL A 169 -15.07 -6.84 16.49
C VAL A 169 -13.81 -6.04 16.20
N THR A 170 -13.38 -5.22 17.14
CA THR A 170 -12.12 -4.46 17.07
C THR A 170 -11.21 -4.84 18.22
N LEU A 171 -10.01 -5.30 17.90
CA LEU A 171 -8.93 -5.52 18.86
C LEU A 171 -8.04 -4.26 18.89
N THR A 172 -7.69 -3.79 20.07
CA THR A 172 -6.76 -2.67 20.26
C THR A 172 -5.64 -3.09 21.19
N GLY A 173 -4.40 -2.72 20.83
CA GLY A 173 -3.23 -3.15 21.58
C GLY A 173 -1.95 -2.43 21.18
N THR A 174 -0.83 -2.98 21.61
CA THR A 174 0.51 -2.48 21.30
C THR A 174 1.33 -3.54 20.57
N LEU A 175 2.25 -3.08 19.72
CA LEU A 175 3.20 -3.94 19.03
C LEU A 175 4.26 -4.46 20.02
N LYS A 176 4.65 -5.73 19.88
CA LYS A 176 5.77 -6.32 20.61
C LYS A 176 7.04 -6.22 19.78
N GLY A 177 8.13 -5.76 20.40
CA GLY A 177 9.42 -5.59 19.75
C GLY A 177 9.62 -4.22 19.11
N ASN A 178 10.86 -3.95 18.70
CA ASN A 178 11.35 -2.60 18.43
C ASN A 178 11.56 -2.31 16.93
N GLU A 179 10.87 -3.03 16.05
CA GLU A 179 11.16 -2.96 14.63
C GLU A 179 9.86 -2.77 13.84
N ASN A 180 9.86 -1.72 13.01
CA ASN A 180 9.00 -1.54 11.84
C ASN A 180 9.21 -2.67 10.82
N LYS A 181 9.21 -3.93 11.26
CA LYS A 181 8.87 -5.03 10.38
C LYS A 181 7.43 -4.77 10.02
N ASP A 182 7.11 -4.86 8.73
CA ASP A 182 5.74 -5.09 8.29
C ASP A 182 5.14 -6.07 9.29
N ALA A 183 4.32 -5.56 10.21
CA ALA A 183 3.60 -6.38 11.15
C ALA A 183 2.57 -7.04 10.26
N THR A 184 3.00 -8.11 9.58
CA THR A 184 2.11 -9.00 8.86
C THR A 184 1.06 -9.31 9.88
N LEU A 185 -0.16 -8.86 9.64
CA LEU A 185 -1.30 -9.30 10.42
C LEU A 185 -1.14 -10.81 10.49
N GLU A 186 -0.84 -11.30 11.69
CA GLU A 186 -0.89 -12.72 11.93
C GLU A 186 -2.27 -13.20 11.49
N ASN A 187 -2.37 -14.47 11.13
CA ASN A 187 -3.68 -15.07 10.92
C ASN A 187 -4.38 -15.16 12.29
N ILE A 188 -4.91 -14.03 12.75
CA ILE A 188 -5.74 -13.92 13.93
C ILE A 188 -7.13 -14.35 13.49
N ASP A 189 -7.56 -15.52 13.94
CA ASP A 189 -8.92 -15.99 13.75
C ASP A 189 -9.78 -15.42 14.88
N VAL A 190 -10.82 -14.68 14.50
CA VAL A 190 -11.80 -14.12 15.42
C VAL A 190 -13.17 -14.64 15.05
N ALA A 191 -13.89 -15.15 16.04
CA ALA A 191 -15.28 -15.53 15.89
C ALA A 191 -16.10 -15.03 17.08
N VAL A 192 -17.37 -14.78 16.83
CA VAL A 192 -18.34 -14.40 17.86
C VAL A 192 -19.29 -15.56 18.09
N ASN A 193 -19.43 -15.99 19.34
CA ASN A 193 -20.46 -16.93 19.76
C ASN A 193 -21.71 -16.16 20.17
N LEU A 194 -22.83 -16.50 19.54
CA LEU A 194 -24.13 -15.89 19.80
C LEU A 194 -24.91 -16.74 20.81
N ASN A 195 -25.77 -16.09 21.59
CA ASN A 195 -26.61 -16.70 22.63
C ASN A 195 -27.58 -17.80 22.14
N ASN A 196 -27.81 -17.88 20.82
CA ASN A 196 -28.59 -18.92 20.18
C ASN A 196 -27.74 -20.15 19.77
N GLY A 197 -26.46 -20.18 20.14
CA GLY A 197 -25.50 -21.23 19.82
C GLY A 197 -24.87 -21.12 18.43
N SER A 198 -25.22 -20.12 17.63
CA SER A 198 -24.58 -19.91 16.32
C SER A 198 -23.25 -19.16 16.46
N VAL A 199 -22.32 -19.43 15.55
CA VAL A 199 -21.00 -18.80 15.51
C VAL A 199 -20.91 -17.90 14.28
N ARG A 200 -20.49 -16.66 14.47
CA ARG A 200 -20.21 -15.71 13.38
C ARG A 200 -18.72 -15.55 13.17
N LYS A 201 -18.28 -15.82 11.94
CA LYS A 201 -16.92 -15.53 11.46
C LYS A 201 -16.91 -14.21 10.69
N PHE A 202 -15.70 -13.69 10.45
CA PHE A 202 -15.49 -12.44 9.74
C PHE A 202 -14.68 -12.68 8.46
N ASP A 203 -15.10 -12.03 7.37
CA ASP A 203 -14.53 -12.26 6.04
C ASP A 203 -13.52 -11.17 5.62
N SER A 204 -13.42 -10.10 6.42
CA SER A 204 -12.55 -8.97 6.13
C SER A 204 -11.88 -8.46 7.41
N VAL A 205 -10.59 -8.17 7.28
CA VAL A 205 -9.75 -7.63 8.35
C VAL A 205 -9.10 -6.34 7.87
N ILE A 206 -9.25 -5.28 8.66
CA ILE A 206 -8.64 -3.98 8.40
C ILE A 206 -7.80 -3.62 9.62
N SER A 207 -6.55 -3.24 9.41
CA SER A 207 -5.68 -2.78 10.50
C SER A 207 -5.07 -1.42 10.23
N GLY A 208 -4.74 -0.72 11.32
CA GLY A 208 -4.02 0.55 11.26
C GLY A 208 -3.45 0.93 12.61
N MET A 209 -2.43 1.79 12.57
CA MET A 209 -1.87 2.40 13.77
C MET A 209 -2.60 3.72 14.05
N GLU A 210 -3.02 3.92 15.29
CA GLU A 210 -3.63 5.15 15.77
C GLU A 210 -3.16 5.44 17.20
N ASN A 211 -2.56 6.61 17.43
CA ASN A 211 -2.01 7.03 18.73
C ASN A 211 -1.11 5.95 19.37
N ASP A 212 -0.15 5.44 18.60
CA ASP A 212 0.81 4.38 18.99
C ASP A 212 0.18 3.03 19.37
N LYS A 213 -1.12 2.85 19.11
CA LYS A 213 -1.81 1.57 19.26
C LYS A 213 -2.15 0.96 17.91
N ILE A 214 -2.02 -0.35 17.80
CA ILE A 214 -2.60 -1.09 16.69
C ILE A 214 -4.11 -1.22 16.92
N LYS A 215 -4.89 -1.00 15.87
CA LYS A 215 -6.31 -1.33 15.80
C LYS A 215 -6.50 -2.36 14.70
N ILE A 216 -7.12 -3.49 15.02
CA ILE A 216 -7.43 -4.57 14.08
C ILE A 216 -8.94 -4.81 14.12
N LYS A 217 -9.61 -4.53 13.01
CA LYS A 217 -11.06 -4.61 12.89
C LYS A 217 -11.45 -5.79 11.99
N PHE A 218 -12.26 -6.68 12.54
CA PHE A 218 -12.83 -7.85 11.89
C PHE A 218 -14.29 -7.54 11.55
N THR A 219 -14.62 -7.53 10.26
CA THR A 219 -15.94 -7.13 9.75
C THR A 219 -16.63 -8.26 9.01
N SER A 220 -17.95 -8.34 9.13
CA SER A 220 -18.81 -9.25 8.36
C SER A 220 -19.71 -8.47 7.41
N ASP A 221 -20.23 -9.16 6.41
CA ASP A 221 -21.23 -8.64 5.47
C ASP A 221 -22.57 -8.28 6.15
N LEU A 222 -22.92 -9.00 7.22
CA LEU A 222 -24.12 -8.77 8.02
C LEU A 222 -23.81 -8.06 9.33
N PRO A 223 -24.64 -7.09 9.75
CA PRO A 223 -24.43 -6.42 11.02
C PRO A 223 -24.58 -7.38 12.21
N LEU A 224 -23.78 -7.16 13.24
CA LEU A 224 -23.87 -7.85 14.53
C LEU A 224 -24.88 -7.16 15.44
N TYR A 225 -25.75 -7.94 16.08
CA TYR A 225 -26.56 -7.44 17.19
C TYR A 225 -25.77 -7.64 18.48
N VAL A 226 -25.19 -6.58 19.03
CA VAL A 226 -24.24 -6.66 20.16
C VAL A 226 -24.89 -7.27 21.41
N SER A 227 -26.21 -7.13 21.56
CA SER A 227 -26.99 -7.77 22.62
C SER A 227 -27.08 -9.30 22.54
N THR A 228 -26.83 -9.88 21.36
CA THR A 228 -26.89 -11.34 21.13
C THR A 228 -25.55 -12.04 21.31
N VAL A 229 -24.47 -11.27 21.47
CA VAL A 229 -23.10 -11.77 21.58
C VAL A 229 -22.88 -12.29 23.00
N GLU A 230 -22.53 -13.57 23.12
CA GLU A 230 -22.27 -14.27 24.39
C GLU A 230 -20.77 -14.24 24.72
N SER A 231 -19.93 -14.62 23.76
CA SER A 231 -18.47 -14.63 23.92
C SER A 231 -17.77 -14.40 22.58
N ILE A 232 -16.47 -14.13 22.65
CA ILE A 232 -15.60 -14.01 21.47
C ILE A 232 -14.51 -15.07 21.56
N ASP A 233 -14.28 -15.80 20.48
CA ASP A 233 -13.11 -16.64 20.33
C ASP A 233 -12.02 -15.90 19.55
N ILE A 234 -10.80 -15.89 20.10
CA ILE A 234 -9.61 -15.31 19.47
C ILE A 234 -8.54 -16.40 19.44
N ASN A 235 -8.16 -16.86 18.24
CA ASN A 235 -7.24 -17.99 18.05
C ASN A 235 -7.59 -19.24 18.88
N GLY A 236 -8.90 -19.52 19.00
CA GLY A 236 -9.41 -20.64 19.80
C GLY A 236 -9.43 -20.39 21.33
N THR A 237 -9.03 -19.21 21.79
CA THR A 237 -9.17 -18.78 23.19
C THR A 237 -10.50 -18.05 23.37
N ARG A 238 -11.37 -18.60 24.22
CA ARG A 238 -12.66 -18.01 24.52
C ARG A 238 -12.55 -16.87 25.53
N VAL A 239 -13.13 -15.73 25.17
CA VAL A 239 -13.23 -14.50 25.98
C VAL A 239 -14.69 -14.26 26.31
N GLU A 240 -15.04 -14.46 27.58
CA GLU A 240 -16.38 -14.18 28.09
C GLU A 240 -16.64 -12.68 28.21
N LEU A 241 -17.83 -12.26 27.79
CA LEU A 241 -18.26 -10.87 27.87
C LEU A 241 -18.91 -10.64 29.25
N LYS A 242 -18.25 -9.84 30.09
CA LYS A 242 -18.78 -9.42 31.39
C LYS A 242 -19.73 -8.24 31.24
#